data_AF-A0A1V0TVL0-F1
#
_entry.id   AF-A0A1V0TVL0-F1
#
_cell.length_a   1.000
_cell.length_b   1.000
_cell.length_c   1.000
_cell.angle_alpha   90.00
_cell.angle_beta   90.00
_cell.angle_gamma   90.00
#
_symmetry.space_group_name_H-M   'P 1'
#
loop_
_entity.id
_entity.type
_entity.pdbx_description
1 polymer ?
#
loop_
_entity_poly.entity_id
_entity_poly.type
_entity_poly.pdbx_seq_one_letter_code
_entity_poly.pdbx_strand_id
1 'polypeptide(L)'
;MWEAALLARICPPVVLAAQLDRLLGVMNLDSVELGIVPLHAALDISPGNDFYILDDRVATVEEWHAEYWLEDADSIDTYLKVWHTLRESAACGAEAQNVINRARRQLGCSPSRY
;
A
#
# COMPACT_ATOMS: atom_id res chain seq x y z
N MET A 1 1.18 -0.40 -2.44
CA MET A 1 0.87 -0.52 -1.00
C MET A 1 1.52 -1.77 -0.42
N TRP A 2 2.06 -1.75 0.79
CA TRP A 2 2.63 -2.95 1.43
C TRP A 2 1.55 -3.80 2.12
N GLU A 3 1.63 -5.13 2.04
CA GLU A 3 0.62 -6.05 2.61
C GLU A 3 0.45 -5.86 4.13
N ALA A 4 1.48 -5.41 4.86
CA ALA A 4 1.37 -5.17 6.30
C ALA A 4 0.22 -4.21 6.66
N ALA A 5 -0.06 -3.21 5.81
CA ALA A 5 -1.16 -2.27 6.00
C ALA A 5 -2.54 -2.97 6.05
N LEU A 6 -2.69 -4.09 5.34
CA LEU A 6 -3.94 -4.88 5.32
C LEU A 6 -4.14 -5.70 6.59
N LEU A 7 -3.06 -5.91 7.35
CA LEU A 7 -3.01 -6.79 8.53
C LEU A 7 -2.90 -5.99 9.83
N ALA A 8 -2.49 -4.72 9.76
CA ALA A 8 -2.34 -3.83 10.89
C ALA A 8 -3.71 -3.54 11.55
N ARG A 9 -3.86 -3.98 12.81
CA ARG A 9 -5.12 -3.86 13.57
C ARG A 9 -5.23 -2.52 14.31
N ILE A 10 -5.06 -1.43 13.57
CA ILE A 10 -5.20 -0.07 14.10
C ILE A 10 -6.67 0.32 14.37
N CYS A 11 -7.62 -0.55 13.99
CA CYS A 11 -9.05 -0.38 14.21
C CYS A 11 -9.71 -1.73 14.52
N PRO A 12 -10.97 -1.75 14.99
CA PRO A 12 -11.72 -2.99 15.22
C PRO A 12 -11.78 -3.87 13.96
N PRO A 13 -11.78 -5.22 14.08
CA PRO A 13 -11.73 -6.11 12.91
C PRO A 13 -12.85 -5.88 11.89
N VAL A 14 -14.05 -5.51 12.34
CA VAL A 14 -15.19 -5.18 11.46
C VAL A 14 -14.93 -3.92 10.63
N VAL A 15 -14.24 -2.93 11.21
CA VAL A 15 -13.87 -1.69 10.52
C VAL A 15 -12.79 -1.98 9.48
N LEU A 16 -11.75 -2.73 9.85
CA LEU A 16 -10.71 -3.12 8.90
C LEU A 16 -11.27 -3.95 7.74
N ALA A 17 -12.19 -4.89 8.01
CA ALA A 17 -12.86 -5.66 6.97
C ALA A 17 -13.63 -4.77 5.99
N ALA A 18 -14.32 -3.74 6.48
CA ALA A 18 -15.00 -2.77 5.62
C ALA A 18 -14.02 -1.93 4.77
N GLN A 19 -12.84 -1.59 5.30
CA GLN A 19 -11.78 -0.94 4.50
C GLN A 19 -11.26 -1.85 3.40
N LEU A 20 -11.06 -3.14 3.68
CA LEU A 20 -10.65 -4.13 2.67
C LEU A 20 -11.72 -4.31 1.58
N ASP A 21 -13.00 -4.34 1.96
CA ASP A 21 -14.13 -4.38 1.02
C ASP A 21 -14.15 -3.12 0.12
N ARG A 22 -13.85 -1.95 0.69
CA ARG A 22 -13.73 -0.71 -0.08
C ARG A 22 -12.59 -0.77 -1.09
N LEU A 23 -11.41 -1.29 -0.72
CA LEU A 23 -10.28 -1.47 -1.63
C LEU A 23 -10.64 -2.37 -2.82
N LEU A 24 -11.29 -3.50 -2.57
CA LEU A 24 -11.79 -4.39 -3.64
C LEU A 24 -12.76 -3.67 -4.59
N GLY A 25 -13.60 -2.78 -4.06
CA GLY A 25 -14.48 -1.95 -4.88
C GLY A 25 -13.74 -0.91 -5.73
N VAL A 26 -12.72 -0.24 -5.18
CA VAL A 26 -11.90 0.76 -5.90
C VAL A 26 -11.16 0.12 -7.08
N MET A 27 -10.70 -1.13 -6.94
CA MET A 27 -9.97 -1.84 -8.00
C MET A 27 -10.77 -2.05 -9.30
N ASN A 28 -12.08 -1.83 -9.29
CA ASN A 28 -12.93 -1.93 -10.48
C ASN A 28 -13.09 -0.59 -11.22
N LEU A 29 -12.45 0.49 -10.76
CA LEU A 29 -12.47 1.77 -11.45
C LEU A 29 -11.37 1.81 -12.52
N ASP A 30 -11.74 2.18 -13.75
CA ASP A 30 -10.78 2.29 -14.87
C ASP A 30 -9.66 3.32 -14.63
N SER A 31 -9.88 4.26 -13.71
CA SER A 31 -8.92 5.30 -13.34
C SER A 31 -7.98 4.91 -12.21
N VAL A 32 -8.04 3.67 -11.69
CA VAL A 32 -7.24 3.24 -10.55
C VAL A 32 -6.54 1.93 -10.82
N GLU A 33 -5.22 1.92 -10.63
CA GLU A 33 -4.43 0.71 -10.50
C GLU A 33 -3.99 0.53 -9.05
N LEU A 34 -4.34 -0.61 -8.44
CA LEU A 34 -3.93 -0.95 -7.08
C LEU A 34 -2.96 -2.14 -7.10
N GLY A 35 -1.72 -1.87 -6.74
CA GLY A 35 -0.69 -2.88 -6.50
C GLY A 35 -0.44 -3.11 -5.01
N ILE A 36 -0.28 -4.37 -4.62
CA ILE A 36 0.08 -4.77 -3.26
C ILE A 36 1.41 -5.50 -3.28
N VAL A 37 2.39 -5.03 -2.52
CA VAL A 37 3.67 -5.72 -2.29
C VAL A 37 3.43 -6.79 -1.21
N PRO A 38 3.41 -8.09 -1.55
CA PRO A 38 3.17 -9.16 -0.59
C PRO A 38 4.30 -9.30 0.42
N LEU A 39 4.00 -9.77 1.64
CA LEU A 39 5.00 -10.00 2.70
C LEU A 39 6.06 -11.05 2.34
N HIS A 40 5.78 -11.90 1.36
CA HIS A 40 6.65 -12.99 0.92
C HIS A 40 7.29 -12.74 -0.46
N ALA A 41 7.11 -11.54 -1.03
CA ALA A 41 7.77 -11.19 -2.27
C ALA A 41 9.29 -11.08 -2.07
N ALA A 42 10.05 -11.40 -3.12
CA ALA A 42 11.44 -10.97 -3.20
C ALA A 42 11.46 -9.44 -3.36
N LEU A 43 12.28 -8.78 -2.53
CA LEU A 43 12.36 -7.32 -2.45
C LEU A 43 13.78 -6.87 -2.77
N ASP A 44 13.92 -5.96 -3.73
CA ASP A 44 15.18 -5.27 -3.99
C ASP A 44 15.39 -4.09 -3.03
N ILE A 45 14.29 -3.50 -2.54
CA ILE A 45 14.29 -2.50 -1.47
C ILE A 45 13.15 -2.75 -0.49
N SER A 46 13.34 -2.32 0.77
CA SER A 46 12.27 -2.36 1.76
C SER A 46 11.18 -1.35 1.39
N PRO A 47 9.87 -1.70 1.48
CA PRO A 47 8.80 -0.72 1.58
C PRO A 47 9.07 0.12 2.84
N GLY A 48 9.63 1.32 2.64
CA GLY A 48 10.04 2.23 3.70
C GLY A 48 8.87 3.07 4.18
N ASN A 49 9.12 4.36 4.40
CA ASN A 49 8.08 5.32 4.72
C ASN A 49 7.09 5.49 3.56
N ASP A 50 5.86 5.88 3.90
CA ASP A 50 4.84 6.18 2.91
C ASP A 50 5.21 7.46 2.14
N PHE A 51 4.95 7.44 0.84
CA PHE A 51 5.13 8.58 -0.05
C PHE A 51 4.10 8.56 -1.18
N TYR A 52 3.89 9.71 -1.80
CA TYR A 52 3.10 9.84 -3.03
C TYR A 52 3.75 10.84 -3.99
N ILE A 53 3.54 10.64 -5.28
CA ILE A 53 4.07 11.51 -6.34
C ILE A 53 2.87 12.10 -7.09
N LEU A 54 2.85 13.42 -7.27
CA LEU A 54 1.82 14.12 -8.04
C LEU A 54 2.44 14.68 -9.32
N ASP A 55 1.87 14.28 -10.46
CA ASP A 55 2.19 14.76 -11.82
C ASP A 55 3.69 14.75 -12.18
N ASP A 56 4.49 13.86 -11.57
CA ASP A 56 5.96 13.83 -11.70
C ASP A 56 6.62 15.18 -11.35
N ARG A 57 6.01 15.94 -10.42
CA ARG A 57 6.41 17.31 -10.07
C ARG A 57 6.64 17.54 -8.59
N VAL A 58 6.01 16.74 -7.75
CA VAL A 58 6.25 16.77 -6.31
C VAL A 58 6.18 15.35 -5.77
N ALA A 59 7.20 14.96 -5.02
CA ALA A 59 7.16 13.79 -4.17
C ALA A 59 6.94 14.25 -2.73
N THR A 60 5.90 13.72 -2.08
CA THR A 60 5.63 13.99 -0.68
C THR A 60 5.95 12.75 0.14
N VAL A 61 6.67 12.93 1.24
CA VAL A 61 7.16 11.86 2.10
C VAL A 61 6.73 12.12 3.52
N GLU A 62 6.09 11.13 4.11
CA GLU A 62 5.53 11.23 5.46
C GLU A 62 6.54 10.68 6.48
N GLU A 63 6.90 11.50 7.45
CA GLU A 63 7.67 11.13 8.61
C GLU A 63 6.90 11.45 9.90
N TRP A 64 7.24 10.76 10.99
CA TRP A 64 6.54 10.91 12.27
C TRP A 64 6.43 12.36 12.79
N HIS A 65 7.36 13.23 12.39
CA HIS A 65 7.47 14.60 12.85
C HIS A 65 7.27 15.65 11.75
N ALA A 66 7.21 15.23 10.49
CA ALA A 66 7.19 16.15 9.35
C ALA A 66 6.65 15.48 8.09
N GLU A 67 5.98 16.28 7.27
CA GLU A 67 5.69 15.95 5.87
C GLU A 67 6.68 16.75 5.01
N TYR A 68 7.46 16.06 4.17
CA TYR A 68 8.44 16.69 3.29
C TYR A 68 7.88 16.83 1.88
N TRP A 69 7.92 18.04 1.34
CA TRP A 69 7.53 18.36 -0.03
C TRP A 69 8.80 18.51 -0.87
N LEU A 70 9.02 17.57 -1.78
CA LEU A 70 10.24 17.49 -2.59
C LEU A 70 9.91 17.84 -4.04
N GLU A 71 10.32 19.03 -4.47
CA GLU A 71 10.02 19.59 -5.79
C GLU A 71 11.22 19.62 -6.73
N ASP A 72 12.42 19.27 -6.25
CA ASP A 72 13.62 19.21 -7.09
C ASP A 72 13.69 17.91 -7.89
N ALA A 73 14.27 18.00 -9.09
CA ALA A 73 14.28 16.91 -10.06
C ALA A 73 15.01 15.65 -9.54
N ASP A 74 16.11 15.82 -8.80
CA ASP A 74 16.91 14.69 -8.29
C ASP A 74 16.12 13.89 -7.24
N SER A 75 15.39 14.59 -6.36
CA SER A 75 14.48 13.96 -5.41
C SER A 75 13.32 13.25 -6.12
N ILE A 76 12.66 13.90 -7.08
CA ILE A 76 11.56 13.29 -7.85
C ILE A 76 12.05 12.02 -8.56
N ASP A 77 13.19 12.08 -9.24
CA ASP A 77 13.81 10.93 -9.91
C ASP A 77 14.12 9.79 -8.94
N THR A 78 14.54 10.12 -7.71
CA THR A 78 14.81 9.13 -6.67
C THR A 78 13.52 8.41 -6.24
N TYR A 79 12.44 9.16 -5.98
CA TYR A 79 11.17 8.56 -5.57
C TYR A 79 10.46 7.81 -6.71
N LEU A 80 10.63 8.23 -7.96
CA LEU A 80 10.17 7.47 -9.13
C LEU A 80 10.92 6.12 -9.22
N LYS A 81 12.23 6.09 -9.00
CA LYS A 81 12.99 4.83 -8.96
C LYS A 81 12.48 3.91 -7.85
N VAL A 82 12.27 4.44 -6.64
CA VAL A 82 11.69 3.69 -5.51
C VAL A 82 10.31 3.13 -5.89
N TRP A 83 9.44 3.95 -6.49
CA TRP A 83 8.12 3.52 -6.95
C TRP A 83 8.20 2.37 -7.96
N HIS A 84 9.04 2.51 -8.98
CA HIS A 84 9.21 1.48 -10.00
C HIS A 84 9.77 0.18 -9.42
N THR A 85 10.78 0.26 -8.55
CA THR A 85 11.35 -0.93 -7.90
C THR A 85 10.32 -1.65 -7.00
N LEU A 86 9.53 -0.91 -6.21
CA LEU A 86 8.48 -1.54 -5.41
C LEU A 86 7.36 -2.13 -6.27
N ARG A 87 7.07 -1.52 -7.43
CA ARG A 87 6.07 -2.01 -8.37
C ARG A 87 6.47 -3.34 -9.02
N GLU A 88 7.76 -3.60 -9.20
CA GLU A 88 8.26 -4.89 -9.73
C GLU A 88 7.93 -6.07 -8.78
N SER A 89 7.90 -5.81 -7.46
CA SER A 89 7.50 -6.80 -6.44
C SER A 89 5.99 -6.82 -6.15
N ALA A 90 5.19 -5.96 -6.80
CA ALA A 90 3.77 -5.82 -6.49
C ALA A 90 2.92 -6.85 -7.23
N ALA A 91 2.03 -7.49 -6.49
CA ALA A 91 0.89 -8.20 -7.06
C ALA A 91 -0.13 -7.18 -7.58
N CYS A 92 -0.63 -7.37 -8.80
CA CYS A 92 -1.63 -6.50 -9.44
C CYS A 92 -2.86 -7.31 -9.89
N GLY A 93 -3.96 -6.60 -10.21
CA GLY A 93 -5.19 -7.22 -10.72
C GLY A 93 -5.72 -8.34 -9.81
N ALA A 94 -5.96 -9.52 -10.39
CA ALA A 94 -6.49 -10.67 -9.65
C ALA A 94 -5.57 -11.12 -8.49
N GLU A 95 -4.25 -10.96 -8.61
CA GLU A 95 -3.32 -11.35 -7.55
C GLU A 95 -3.44 -10.40 -6.34
N ALA A 96 -3.54 -9.10 -6.57
CA ALA A 96 -3.84 -8.12 -5.52
C ALA A 96 -5.19 -8.42 -4.84
N GLN A 97 -6.24 -8.74 -5.61
CA GLN A 97 -7.53 -9.15 -5.05
C GLN A 97 -7.40 -10.38 -4.14
N ASN A 98 -6.57 -11.35 -4.54
CA ASN A 98 -6.31 -12.55 -3.73
C ASN A 98 -5.59 -12.22 -2.42
N VAL A 99 -4.64 -11.28 -2.44
CA VAL A 99 -3.95 -10.80 -1.23
C VAL A 99 -4.94 -10.14 -0.27
N ILE A 100 -5.80 -9.23 -0.76
CA ILE A 100 -6.81 -8.56 0.07
C ILE A 100 -7.80 -9.57 0.66
N ASN A 101 -8.30 -10.49 -0.17
CA ASN A 101 -9.24 -11.52 0.29
C ASN A 101 -8.61 -12.46 1.33
N ARG A 102 -7.31 -12.76 1.22
CA ARG A 102 -6.57 -13.52 2.24
C ARG A 102 -6.52 -12.74 3.56
N ALA A 103 -6.11 -11.47 3.54
CA ALA A 103 -6.07 -10.63 4.73
C ALA A 103 -7.46 -10.55 5.40
N ARG A 104 -8.52 -10.34 4.62
CA ARG A 104 -9.90 -10.29 5.10
C ARG A 104 -10.34 -11.56 5.82
N ARG A 105 -10.01 -12.75 5.29
CA ARG A 105 -10.32 -14.03 5.94
C ARG A 105 -9.62 -14.17 7.30
N GLN A 106 -8.41 -13.62 7.46
CA GLN A 106 -7.67 -13.69 8.71
C GLN A 106 -8.29 -12.83 9.82
N LEU A 107 -9.05 -11.78 9.48
CA LEU A 107 -9.75 -10.94 10.46
C LEU A 107 -10.88 -11.70 11.18
N GLY A 108 -11.52 -12.66 10.51
CA GLY A 108 -12.59 -13.48 11.08
C GLY A 108 -12.13 -14.54 12.07
N CYS A 109 -10.82 -14.79 12.19
CA CYS A 109 -10.26 -15.88 13.00
C CYS A 109 -9.64 -15.44 14.33
N SER A 110 -9.73 -14.17 14.73
CA SER A 110 -9.08 -13.71 15.96
C SER A 110 -10.04 -13.46 17.11
N PRO A 111 -9.71 -13.95 18.33
CA PRO A 111 -10.46 -13.61 19.52
C PRO A 111 -10.38 -12.10 19.76
N SER A 112 -11.54 -11.52 20.09
CA SER A 112 -11.67 -10.12 20.45
C SER A 112 -10.67 -9.78 21.56
N ARG A 113 -9.72 -8.88 21.29
CA ARG A 113 -8.96 -8.23 22.35
C ARG A 113 -9.81 -7.08 22.85
N TYR A 114 -10.54 -7.33 23.93
CA TYR A 114 -10.86 -6.34 24.94
C TYR A 114 -9.99 -6.64 26.16
#